data_AF-A0A428AHN3-F1
#
_entry.id   AF-A0A428AHN3-F1
#
_cell.length_a   1.000
_cell.length_b   1.000
_cell.length_c   1.000
_cell.angle_alpha   90.00
_cell.angle_beta   90.00
_cell.angle_gamma   90.00
#
_symmetry.space_group_name_H-M   'P 1'
#
loop_
_entity.id
_entity.type
_entity.pdbx_description
1 polymer ?
#
loop_
_entity_poly.entity_id
_entity_poly.type
_entity_poly.pdbx_seq_one_letter_code
_entity_poly.pdbx_strand_id
1 'polypeptide(L)'
;MNKTELLLQRLDEIGQSLKESNQALALLALGSCGAERERLDQYSDLDFFVIVKDGYKQAYIQDLTWLSKLEPIAFHYQNTVDGHKVLFEDDVFCEFAVFEAHELVNIPFAEGKIIWKEVGFDGTICQPQRLPSKENRDREWLLGEILCNLYIGLGRYQRGEKLAAYDFIQNRSVKIWTELINLEKTSKSDFIDIFNSNRRFEKGYPNEAKQLPYFLQGYERISESAQALLEYLDKHYPLNAFIKEKIRNLL
;
A
#
# COMPACT_ATOMS: atom_id res chain seq x y z
N MET A 1 -15.88 0.40 24.71
CA MET A 1 -14.53 0.20 24.17
C MET A 1 -14.36 1.12 22.97
N ASN A 2 -13.27 1.88 22.89
CA ASN A 2 -13.01 2.68 21.68
C ASN A 2 -12.53 1.77 20.53
N LYS A 3 -12.55 2.25 19.28
CA LYS A 3 -12.24 1.42 18.11
C LYS A 3 -10.84 0.80 18.18
N THR A 4 -9.85 1.56 18.64
CA THR A 4 -8.46 1.11 18.76
C THR A 4 -8.29 -0.01 19.79
N GLU A 5 -8.96 0.10 20.94
CA GLU A 5 -9.01 -0.97 21.96
C GLU A 5 -9.66 -2.24 21.39
N LEU A 6 -10.76 -2.09 20.63
CA LEU A 6 -11.44 -3.21 19.98
C LEU A 6 -10.52 -3.93 18.99
N LEU A 7 -9.77 -3.19 18.16
CA LEU A 7 -8.82 -3.77 17.21
C LEU A 7 -7.73 -4.59 17.92
N LEU A 8 -7.15 -4.05 18.99
CA LEU A 8 -6.11 -4.74 19.75
C LEU A 8 -6.67 -5.97 20.47
N GLN A 9 -7.86 -5.85 21.08
CA GLN A 9 -8.54 -6.99 21.70
C GLN A 9 -8.82 -8.09 20.66
N ARG A 10 -9.32 -7.72 19.47
CA ARG A 10 -9.61 -8.67 18.41
C ARG A 10 -8.35 -9.41 17.94
N LEU A 11 -7.20 -8.73 17.84
CA LEU A 11 -5.93 -9.38 17.55
C LEU A 11 -5.53 -10.40 18.63
N ASP A 12 -5.71 -10.07 19.90
CA ASP A 12 -5.43 -10.99 21.00
C ASP A 12 -6.36 -12.22 20.95
N GLU A 13 -7.65 -12.02 20.68
CA GLU A 13 -8.65 -13.08 20.49
C GLU A 13 -8.30 -14.00 19.32
N ILE A 14 -7.87 -13.43 18.18
CA ILE A 14 -7.36 -14.18 17.04
C ILE A 14 -6.15 -15.02 17.46
N GLY A 15 -5.21 -14.44 18.21
CA GLY A 15 -4.04 -15.16 18.73
C GLY A 15 -4.43 -16.36 19.60
N GLN A 16 -5.44 -16.22 20.46
CA GLN A 16 -5.94 -17.35 21.25
C GLN A 16 -6.65 -18.40 20.40
N SER A 17 -7.48 -17.98 19.43
CA SER A 17 -8.14 -18.89 18.48
C SER A 17 -7.12 -19.77 17.75
N LEU A 18 -6.02 -19.17 17.30
CA LEU A 18 -4.92 -19.85 16.63
C LEU A 18 -4.19 -20.81 17.58
N LYS A 19 -3.93 -20.40 18.82
CA LYS A 19 -3.33 -21.25 19.84
C LYS A 19 -4.13 -22.52 20.10
N GLU A 20 -5.46 -22.42 20.18
CA GLU A 20 -6.36 -23.55 20.46
C GLU A 20 -6.39 -24.58 19.33
N SER A 21 -6.11 -24.16 18.09
CA SER A 21 -6.13 -25.06 16.93
C SER A 21 -5.07 -26.16 16.98
N ASN A 22 -3.92 -25.91 17.64
CA ASN A 22 -2.68 -26.68 17.52
C ASN A 22 -2.12 -26.81 16.08
N GLN A 23 -2.61 -26.00 15.14
CA GLN A 23 -2.24 -25.98 13.72
C GLN A 23 -1.47 -24.72 13.33
N ALA A 24 -1.60 -23.65 14.11
CA ALA A 24 -0.88 -22.40 13.91
C ALA A 24 0.46 -22.37 14.66
N LEU A 25 1.41 -21.58 14.15
CA LEU A 25 2.74 -21.34 14.70
C LEU A 25 2.90 -19.91 15.23
N ALA A 26 2.34 -18.91 14.55
CA ALA A 26 2.40 -17.52 14.99
C ALA A 26 1.30 -16.64 14.37
N LEU A 27 1.01 -15.53 15.06
CA LEU A 27 0.22 -14.40 14.55
C LEU A 27 1.13 -13.17 14.51
N LEU A 28 1.33 -12.62 13.31
CA LEU A 28 2.17 -11.46 13.06
C LEU A 28 1.29 -10.29 12.61
N ALA A 29 1.09 -9.28 13.45
CA ALA A 29 0.40 -8.06 13.06
C ALA A 29 1.33 -7.14 12.25
N LEU A 30 0.80 -6.51 11.22
CA LEU A 30 1.50 -5.60 10.31
C LEU A 30 0.92 -4.18 10.42
N GLY A 31 1.58 -3.23 9.77
CA GLY A 31 1.13 -1.84 9.68
C GLY A 31 0.85 -1.20 11.05
N SER A 32 -0.25 -0.46 11.15
CA SER A 32 -0.62 0.30 12.36
C SER A 32 -0.96 -0.58 13.56
N CYS A 33 -1.40 -1.82 13.34
CA CYS A 33 -1.66 -2.77 14.42
C CYS A 33 -0.40 -3.57 14.82
N GLY A 34 0.62 -3.55 13.96
CA GLY A 34 1.92 -4.21 14.09
C GLY A 34 2.98 -3.36 14.80
N ALA A 35 4.09 -3.10 14.09
CA ALA A 35 5.22 -2.33 14.61
C ALA A 35 4.93 -0.82 14.69
N GLU A 36 4.00 -0.32 13.87
CA GLU A 36 3.74 1.12 13.71
C GLU A 36 2.54 1.60 14.55
N ARG A 37 2.50 1.22 15.82
CA ARG A 37 1.33 1.42 16.71
C ARG A 37 0.96 2.88 16.94
N GLU A 38 1.90 3.80 16.78
CA GLU A 38 1.66 5.25 16.82
C GLU A 38 0.73 5.73 15.70
N ARG A 39 0.50 4.90 14.67
CA ARG A 39 -0.43 5.15 13.57
C ARG A 39 -1.84 4.63 13.82
N LEU A 40 -2.04 3.86 14.87
CA LEU A 40 -3.30 3.20 15.14
C LEU A 40 -4.37 4.22 15.54
N ASP A 41 -5.46 4.25 14.79
CA ASP A 41 -6.59 5.15 15.02
C ASP A 41 -7.93 4.49 14.65
N GLN A 42 -9.01 5.26 14.71
CA GLN A 42 -10.36 4.78 14.43
C GLN A 42 -10.61 4.39 12.97
N TYR A 43 -9.69 4.72 12.04
CA TYR A 43 -9.79 4.40 10.61
C TYR A 43 -8.89 3.23 10.22
N SER A 44 -8.20 2.64 11.20
CA SER A 44 -7.32 1.49 10.98
C SER A 44 -8.10 0.18 10.83
N ASP A 45 -7.56 -0.72 10.04
CA ASP A 45 -7.92 -2.12 9.92
C ASP A 45 -6.90 -3.03 10.63
N LEU A 46 -7.20 -4.32 10.71
CA LEU A 46 -6.25 -5.35 11.11
C LEU A 46 -5.57 -5.93 9.87
N ASP A 47 -4.27 -5.65 9.71
CA ASP A 47 -3.42 -6.31 8.73
C ASP A 47 -2.53 -7.32 9.46
N PHE A 48 -2.59 -8.61 9.11
CA PHE A 48 -1.80 -9.63 9.79
C PHE A 48 -1.51 -10.88 8.98
N PHE A 49 -0.42 -11.56 9.32
CA PHE A 49 -0.11 -12.90 8.83
C PHE A 49 -0.42 -13.96 9.88
N VAL A 50 -1.00 -15.07 9.42
CA VAL A 50 -1.12 -16.30 10.19
C VAL A 50 -0.06 -17.26 9.67
N ILE A 51 0.90 -17.61 10.51
CA ILE A 51 1.91 -18.61 10.19
C ILE A 51 1.38 -19.94 10.71
N VAL A 52 1.24 -20.95 9.84
CA VAL A 52 0.71 -22.28 10.16
C VAL A 52 1.74 -23.37 9.94
N LYS A 53 1.46 -24.55 10.51
CA LYS A 53 2.22 -25.78 10.27
C LYS A 53 2.06 -26.21 8.81
N ASP A 54 3.09 -26.85 8.26
CA ASP A 54 3.08 -27.35 6.89
C ASP A 54 1.84 -28.22 6.62
N GLY A 55 1.15 -27.96 5.51
CA GLY A 55 -0.07 -28.63 5.10
C GLY A 55 -1.38 -28.01 5.58
N TYR A 56 -1.35 -27.01 6.48
CA TYR A 56 -2.58 -26.40 7.04
C TYR A 56 -3.04 -25.12 6.36
N LYS A 57 -2.21 -24.51 5.49
CA LYS A 57 -2.53 -23.23 4.86
C LYS A 57 -3.88 -23.21 4.16
N GLN A 58 -4.15 -24.22 3.33
CA GLN A 58 -5.41 -24.29 2.57
C GLN A 58 -6.64 -24.47 3.48
N ALA A 59 -6.51 -25.17 4.61
CA ALA A 59 -7.62 -25.33 5.55
C ALA A 59 -8.04 -23.97 6.14
N TYR A 60 -7.07 -23.15 6.52
CA TYR A 60 -7.31 -21.80 7.06
C TYR A 60 -7.88 -20.80 6.05
N ILE A 61 -7.55 -20.98 4.77
CA ILE A 61 -8.08 -20.15 3.68
C ILE A 61 -9.52 -20.57 3.36
N GLN A 62 -9.81 -21.87 3.30
CA GLN A 62 -11.12 -22.39 2.89
C GLN A 62 -12.17 -22.34 4.00
N ASP A 63 -11.76 -22.45 5.26
CA ASP A 63 -12.66 -22.45 6.41
C ASP A 63 -12.30 -21.30 7.36
N LEU A 64 -13.17 -20.28 7.39
CA LEU A 64 -13.00 -19.10 8.24
C LEU A 64 -13.64 -19.24 9.63
N THR A 65 -14.02 -20.45 10.05
CA THR A 65 -14.62 -20.68 11.38
C THR A 65 -13.72 -20.26 12.54
N TRP A 66 -12.40 -20.26 12.34
CA TRP A 66 -11.43 -19.76 13.32
C TRP A 66 -11.55 -18.25 13.57
N LEU A 67 -12.12 -17.49 12.63
CA LEU A 67 -12.49 -16.08 12.79
C LEU A 67 -13.97 -15.94 13.17
N SER A 68 -14.88 -16.63 12.48
CA SER A 68 -16.32 -16.43 12.67
C SER A 68 -16.84 -16.88 14.03
N LYS A 69 -16.07 -17.70 14.77
CA LYS A 69 -16.36 -18.05 16.17
C LYS A 69 -16.09 -16.90 17.15
N LEU A 70 -15.27 -15.92 16.75
CA LEU A 70 -14.92 -14.76 17.57
C LEU A 70 -15.96 -13.65 17.42
N GLU A 71 -16.46 -13.47 16.20
CA GLU A 71 -17.52 -12.53 15.84
C GLU A 71 -18.12 -12.94 14.49
N PRO A 72 -19.43 -12.77 14.27
CA PRO A 72 -20.04 -12.99 12.96
C PRO A 72 -19.36 -12.18 11.86
N ILE A 73 -19.08 -12.86 10.75
CA ILE A 73 -18.53 -12.24 9.55
C ILE A 73 -19.69 -11.69 8.71
N ALA A 74 -19.76 -10.37 8.60
CA ALA A 74 -20.76 -9.67 7.79
C ALA A 74 -20.42 -9.71 6.29
N PHE A 75 -19.12 -9.70 5.96
CA PHE A 75 -18.64 -9.72 4.58
C PHE A 75 -17.24 -10.36 4.51
N HIS A 76 -17.01 -11.20 3.50
CA HIS A 76 -15.65 -11.64 3.18
C HIS A 76 -15.50 -12.04 1.71
N TYR A 77 -14.25 -12.04 1.24
CA TYR A 77 -13.86 -12.74 0.03
C TYR A 77 -12.36 -13.04 0.04
N GLN A 78 -11.95 -14.05 -0.72
CA GLN A 78 -10.55 -14.38 -0.94
C GLN A 78 -9.95 -13.37 -1.92
N ASN A 79 -9.22 -12.36 -1.44
CA ASN A 79 -8.65 -11.30 -2.28
C ASN A 79 -7.29 -11.68 -2.88
N THR A 80 -6.61 -12.67 -2.31
CA THR A 80 -5.36 -13.23 -2.84
C THR A 80 -5.37 -14.75 -2.74
N VAL A 81 -4.42 -15.41 -3.38
CA VAL A 81 -4.24 -16.87 -3.23
C VAL A 81 -3.92 -17.29 -1.79
N ASP A 82 -3.43 -16.36 -0.97
CA ASP A 82 -2.97 -16.61 0.39
C ASP A 82 -3.92 -16.09 1.47
N GLY A 83 -4.97 -15.34 1.11
CA GLY A 83 -5.59 -14.44 2.08
C GLY A 83 -6.97 -13.90 1.72
N HIS A 84 -7.62 -13.35 2.75
CA HIS A 84 -8.96 -12.80 2.65
C HIS A 84 -9.03 -11.37 3.18
N LYS A 85 -10.03 -10.65 2.68
CA LYS A 85 -10.61 -9.48 3.33
C LYS A 85 -11.87 -9.91 4.06
N VAL A 86 -11.99 -9.50 5.31
CA VAL A 86 -13.08 -9.84 6.22
C VAL A 86 -13.57 -8.57 6.91
N LEU A 87 -14.88 -8.40 6.99
CA LEU A 87 -15.52 -7.39 7.82
C LEU A 87 -16.46 -8.12 8.80
N PHE A 88 -16.21 -7.94 10.09
CA PHE A 88 -17.06 -8.43 11.16
C PHE A 88 -18.28 -7.52 11.38
N GLU A 89 -19.33 -8.04 12.03
CA GLU A 89 -20.55 -7.27 12.37
C GLU A 89 -20.28 -6.09 13.35
N ASP A 90 -19.14 -6.10 14.05
CA ASP A 90 -18.69 -5.03 14.96
C ASP A 90 -17.78 -3.97 14.27
N ASP A 91 -17.85 -3.92 12.94
CA ASP A 91 -17.09 -3.06 12.04
C ASP A 91 -15.57 -3.32 12.03
N VAL A 92 -15.06 -4.40 12.64
CA VAL A 92 -13.62 -4.71 12.55
C VAL A 92 -13.31 -5.27 11.16
N PHE A 93 -12.55 -4.51 10.38
CA PHE A 93 -12.04 -4.93 9.08
C PHE A 93 -10.69 -5.62 9.25
N CYS A 94 -10.51 -6.75 8.59
CA CYS A 94 -9.27 -7.51 8.54
C CYS A 94 -8.84 -7.74 7.09
N GLU A 95 -7.56 -7.55 6.82
CA GLU A 95 -6.86 -8.13 5.68
C GLU A 95 -5.82 -9.10 6.26
N PHE A 96 -5.86 -10.37 5.85
CA PHE A 96 -4.88 -11.34 6.33
C PHE A 96 -4.38 -12.24 5.22
N ALA A 97 -3.18 -12.78 5.43
CA ALA A 97 -2.62 -13.86 4.62
C ALA A 97 -2.15 -15.01 5.51
N VAL A 98 -2.25 -16.23 5.00
CA VAL A 98 -1.87 -17.47 5.69
C VAL A 98 -0.64 -18.03 4.99
N PHE A 99 0.41 -18.31 5.76
CA PHE A 99 1.66 -18.83 5.23
C PHE A 99 2.15 -20.02 6.03
N GLU A 100 2.81 -20.94 5.34
CA GLU A 100 3.70 -21.90 5.97
C GLU A 100 5.04 -21.20 6.24
N ALA A 101 5.73 -21.59 7.32
CA ALA A 101 6.92 -20.88 7.80
C ALA A 101 8.00 -20.69 6.73
N HIS A 102 8.15 -21.68 5.84
CA HIS A 102 9.15 -21.67 4.77
C HIS A 102 8.81 -20.71 3.62
N GLU A 103 7.57 -20.21 3.51
CA GLU A 103 7.16 -19.28 2.45
C GLU A 103 7.63 -17.85 2.71
N LEU A 104 7.77 -17.46 3.99
CA LEU A 104 8.08 -16.07 4.40
C LEU A 104 9.39 -15.53 3.82
N VAL A 105 10.39 -16.40 3.56
CA VAL A 105 11.67 -16.02 2.94
C VAL A 105 11.51 -15.38 1.55
N ASN A 106 10.41 -15.67 0.87
CA ASN A 106 10.16 -15.21 -0.49
C ASN A 106 9.21 -14.02 -0.58
N ILE A 107 8.56 -13.65 0.53
CA ILE A 107 7.49 -12.65 0.55
C ILE A 107 8.08 -11.31 1.03
N PRO A 108 7.91 -10.22 0.27
CA PRO A 108 8.25 -8.90 0.75
C PRO A 108 7.13 -8.37 1.66
N PHE A 109 7.48 -8.04 2.91
CA PHE A 109 6.56 -7.42 3.87
C PHE A 109 7.30 -6.43 4.76
N ALA A 110 6.55 -5.54 5.43
CA ALA A 110 7.09 -4.61 6.42
C ALA A 110 7.37 -5.33 7.74
N GLU A 111 8.24 -4.77 8.59
CA GLU A 111 8.43 -5.30 9.93
C GLU A 111 7.11 -5.32 10.71
N GLY A 112 6.79 -6.48 11.29
CA GLY A 112 5.56 -6.70 12.06
C GLY A 112 5.81 -6.87 13.55
N LYS A 113 4.72 -6.99 14.30
CA LYS A 113 4.73 -7.34 15.71
C LYS A 113 4.10 -8.72 15.92
N ILE A 114 4.86 -9.63 16.51
CA ILE A 114 4.33 -10.93 16.93
C ILE A 114 3.34 -10.70 18.07
N ILE A 115 2.06 -11.04 17.83
CA ILE A 115 0.99 -10.98 18.83
C ILE A 115 0.97 -12.27 19.65
N TRP A 116 1.13 -13.40 18.95
CA TRP A 116 1.19 -14.73 19.56
C TRP A 116 2.15 -15.62 18.78
N LYS A 117 2.79 -16.57 19.48
CA LYS A 117 3.54 -17.67 18.86
C LYS A 117 3.49 -18.94 19.70
N GLU A 118 3.59 -20.09 19.04
CA GLU A 118 3.71 -21.40 19.68
C GLU A 118 5.03 -21.49 20.48
N VAL A 119 4.99 -22.25 21.59
CA VAL A 119 6.19 -22.49 22.41
C VAL A 119 7.22 -23.25 21.57
N GLY A 120 8.43 -22.71 21.48
CA GLY A 120 9.51 -23.30 20.68
C GLY A 120 9.58 -22.81 19.23
N PHE A 121 8.59 -22.03 18.75
CA PHE A 121 8.68 -21.41 17.43
C PHE A 121 9.74 -20.29 17.40
N ASP A 122 10.62 -20.36 16.40
CA ASP A 122 11.63 -19.34 16.15
C ASP A 122 10.99 -18.07 15.57
N GLY A 123 10.98 -17.01 16.38
CA GLY A 123 10.38 -15.74 15.99
C GLY A 123 11.14 -14.99 14.90
N THR A 124 12.40 -15.37 14.62
CA THR A 124 13.20 -14.73 13.55
C THR A 124 12.65 -15.02 12.16
N ILE A 125 11.85 -16.08 12.00
CA ILE A 125 11.13 -16.41 10.76
C ILE A 125 10.15 -15.29 10.37
N CYS A 126 9.58 -14.59 11.36
CA CYS A 126 8.67 -13.48 11.14
C CYS A 126 9.37 -12.14 10.80
N GLN A 127 10.69 -12.13 10.66
CA GLN A 127 11.43 -10.93 10.22
C GLN A 127 11.45 -10.86 8.69
N PRO A 128 11.24 -9.67 8.08
CA PRO A 128 11.26 -9.53 6.63
C PRO A 128 12.67 -9.78 6.09
N GLN A 129 12.82 -10.80 5.23
CA GLN A 129 14.10 -11.16 4.60
C GLN A 129 14.26 -10.54 3.20
N ARG A 130 13.17 -10.05 2.61
CA ARG A 130 13.16 -9.33 1.35
C ARG A 130 12.49 -7.98 1.55
N LEU A 131 13.23 -6.92 1.28
CA LEU A 131 12.64 -5.61 1.05
C LEU A 131 12.09 -5.57 -0.38
N PRO A 132 11.04 -4.77 -0.67
CA PRO A 132 10.63 -4.53 -2.05
C PRO A 132 11.84 -4.10 -2.87
N SER A 133 12.00 -4.70 -4.05
CA SER A 133 13.11 -4.39 -4.94
C SER A 133 13.07 -2.90 -5.28
N LYS A 134 14.04 -2.14 -4.79
CA LYS A 134 14.28 -0.80 -5.31
C LYS A 134 14.90 -0.98 -6.69
N GLU A 135 14.07 -1.06 -7.72
CA GLU A 135 14.56 -0.72 -9.06
C GLU A 135 15.22 0.65 -8.92
N ASN A 136 16.48 0.75 -9.38
CA ASN A 136 17.27 1.95 -9.18
C ASN A 136 16.75 3.03 -10.13
N ARG A 137 15.67 3.70 -9.73
CA ARG A 137 14.99 4.75 -10.47
C ARG A 137 15.58 6.08 -10.04
N ASP A 138 16.56 6.53 -10.80
CA ASP A 138 17.16 7.83 -10.58
C ASP A 138 16.24 8.97 -11.07
N ARG A 139 16.68 10.20 -10.82
CA ARG A 139 15.97 11.41 -11.26
C ARG A 139 15.67 11.39 -12.76
N GLU A 140 16.63 10.97 -13.59
CA GLU A 140 16.49 11.02 -15.05
C GLU A 140 15.38 10.07 -15.51
N TRP A 141 15.37 8.86 -14.97
CA TRP A 141 14.32 7.89 -15.24
C TRP A 141 12.94 8.39 -14.79
N LEU A 142 12.82 8.92 -13.57
CA LEU A 142 11.55 9.41 -13.03
C LEU A 142 10.98 10.57 -13.86
N LEU A 143 11.82 11.54 -14.22
CA LEU A 143 11.42 12.65 -15.08
C LEU A 143 11.03 12.16 -16.48
N GLY A 144 11.82 11.26 -17.06
CA GLY A 144 11.54 10.68 -18.38
C GLY A 144 10.19 9.97 -18.41
N GLU A 145 9.90 9.15 -17.40
CA GLU A 145 8.66 8.39 -17.32
C GLU A 145 7.44 9.30 -17.13
N ILE A 146 7.55 10.37 -16.33
CA ILE A 146 6.47 11.36 -16.22
C ILE A 146 6.20 12.02 -17.58
N LEU A 147 7.24 12.47 -18.29
CA LEU A 147 7.07 13.11 -19.60
C LEU A 147 6.48 12.16 -20.65
N CYS A 148 6.91 10.90 -20.66
CA CYS A 148 6.33 9.86 -21.51
C CYS A 148 4.86 9.63 -21.19
N ASN A 149 4.49 9.55 -19.91
CA ASN A 149 3.10 9.39 -19.49
C ASN A 149 2.23 10.60 -19.89
N LEU A 150 2.74 11.82 -19.78
CA LEU A 150 2.05 13.03 -20.27
C LEU A 150 1.85 12.99 -21.79
N TYR A 151 2.89 12.67 -22.55
CA TYR A 151 2.83 12.59 -24.02
C TYR A 151 1.84 11.51 -24.50
N ILE A 152 1.94 10.30 -23.96
CA ILE A 152 1.04 9.19 -24.30
C ILE A 152 -0.38 9.50 -23.82
N GLY A 153 -0.53 9.99 -22.59
CA GLY A 153 -1.81 10.32 -21.99
C GLY A 153 -2.58 11.38 -22.78
N LEU A 154 -1.92 12.47 -23.20
CA LEU A 154 -2.53 13.49 -24.04
C LEU A 154 -2.86 12.96 -25.44
N GLY A 155 -2.00 12.14 -26.05
CA GLY A 155 -2.31 11.48 -27.31
C GLY A 155 -3.54 10.56 -27.23
N ARG A 156 -3.76 9.90 -26.09
CA ARG A 156 -4.99 9.15 -25.79
C ARG A 156 -6.20 10.08 -25.62
N TYR A 157 -6.02 11.19 -24.91
CA TYR A 157 -7.06 12.19 -24.72
C TYR A 157 -7.57 12.74 -26.06
N GLN A 158 -6.67 13.10 -26.99
CA GLN A 158 -7.01 13.59 -28.34
C GLN A 158 -7.78 12.57 -29.19
N ARG A 159 -7.64 11.27 -28.90
CA ARG A 159 -8.40 10.19 -29.55
C ARG A 159 -9.74 9.89 -28.85
N GLY A 160 -10.08 10.61 -27.79
CA GLY A 160 -11.29 10.38 -26.99
C GLY A 160 -11.14 9.29 -25.93
N GLU A 161 -9.95 8.71 -25.73
CA GLU A 161 -9.68 7.67 -24.71
C GLU A 161 -9.48 8.30 -23.31
N LYS A 162 -10.47 9.06 -22.83
CA LYS A 162 -10.37 9.86 -21.59
C LYS A 162 -9.98 9.04 -20.34
N LEU A 163 -10.54 7.84 -20.16
CA LEU A 163 -10.20 6.98 -19.01
C LEU A 163 -8.73 6.56 -19.01
N ALA A 164 -8.20 6.16 -20.18
CA ALA A 164 -6.79 5.81 -20.28
C ALA A 164 -5.91 7.05 -20.09
N ALA A 165 -6.30 8.20 -20.66
CA ALA A 165 -5.59 9.45 -20.45
C ALA A 165 -5.53 9.86 -18.96
N TYR A 166 -6.64 9.72 -18.23
CA TYR A 166 -6.72 9.95 -16.79
C TYR A 166 -5.73 9.07 -16.02
N ASP A 167 -5.69 7.77 -16.31
CA ASP A 167 -4.77 6.84 -15.65
C ASP A 167 -3.29 7.21 -15.91
N PHE A 168 -2.93 7.54 -17.14
CA PHE A 168 -1.57 7.98 -17.47
C PHE A 168 -1.20 9.30 -16.77
N ILE A 169 -2.06 10.33 -16.86
CA ILE A 169 -1.74 11.69 -16.43
C ILE A 169 -1.92 11.87 -14.93
N GLN A 170 -3.08 11.55 -14.37
CA GLN A 170 -3.41 11.90 -12.97
C GLN A 170 -3.03 10.79 -12.01
N ASN A 171 -3.02 9.51 -12.43
CA ASN A 171 -2.65 8.41 -11.54
C ASN A 171 -1.15 8.09 -11.62
N ARG A 172 -0.68 7.59 -12.76
CA ARG A 172 0.70 7.11 -12.92
C ARG A 172 1.73 8.22 -12.78
N SER A 173 1.52 9.34 -13.49
CA SER A 173 2.50 10.44 -13.46
C SER A 173 2.60 11.08 -12.07
N VAL A 174 1.49 11.25 -11.36
CA VAL A 174 1.50 11.81 -10.00
C VAL A 174 2.15 10.85 -9.01
N LYS A 175 1.92 9.52 -9.14
CA LYS A 175 2.66 8.53 -8.35
C LYS A 175 4.18 8.62 -8.56
N ILE A 176 4.64 8.72 -9.82
CA ILE A 176 6.07 8.85 -10.10
C ILE A 176 6.60 10.20 -9.62
N TRP A 177 5.79 11.25 -9.68
CA TRP A 177 6.14 12.54 -9.12
C TRP A 177 6.32 12.49 -7.60
N THR A 178 5.50 11.74 -6.84
CA THR A 178 5.74 11.56 -5.40
C THR A 178 7.03 10.76 -5.12
N GLU A 179 7.36 9.77 -5.95
CA GLU A 179 8.67 9.07 -5.91
C GLU A 179 9.85 10.05 -6.15
N LEU A 180 9.73 10.95 -7.12
CA LEU A 180 10.72 12.00 -7.39
C LEU A 180 10.89 12.96 -6.21
N ILE A 181 9.80 13.41 -5.61
CA ILE A 181 9.86 14.26 -4.41
C ILE A 181 10.54 13.52 -3.25
N ASN A 182 10.24 12.23 -3.04
CA ASN A 182 10.90 11.42 -2.02
C ASN A 182 12.40 11.25 -2.26
N LEU A 183 12.83 11.14 -3.52
CA LEU A 183 14.24 11.03 -3.90
C LEU A 183 15.01 12.33 -3.62
N GLU A 184 14.39 13.48 -3.84
CA GLU A 184 15.08 14.77 -3.85
C GLU A 184 14.97 15.58 -2.56
N LYS A 185 13.97 15.29 -1.74
CA LYS A 185 13.63 16.12 -0.59
C LYS A 185 13.62 15.30 0.68
N THR A 186 14.12 15.93 1.74
CA THR A 186 14.00 15.39 3.09
C THR A 186 12.56 15.51 3.57
N SER A 187 11.94 14.37 3.88
CA SER A 187 10.62 14.32 4.48
C SER A 187 10.60 15.03 5.84
N LYS A 188 9.52 15.76 6.13
CA LYS A 188 9.21 16.27 7.47
C LYS A 188 8.53 15.23 8.36
N SER A 189 8.14 14.10 7.79
CA SER A 189 7.57 12.98 8.53
C SER A 189 8.68 12.05 8.98
N ASP A 190 8.63 11.62 10.24
CA ASP A 190 9.53 10.59 10.79
C ASP A 190 9.28 9.20 10.16
N PHE A 191 8.23 9.08 9.36
CA PHE A 191 7.85 7.87 8.64
C PHE A 191 7.78 8.10 7.13
N ILE A 192 8.44 7.24 6.37
CA ILE A 192 8.37 7.16 4.90
C ILE A 192 7.97 5.72 4.55
N ASP A 193 6.82 5.56 3.89
CA ASP A 193 6.32 4.25 3.47
C ASP A 193 7.11 3.75 2.25
N ILE A 194 7.83 2.63 2.40
CA ILE A 194 8.67 2.05 1.35
C ILE A 194 7.87 1.31 0.27
N PHE A 195 6.58 1.05 0.49
CA PHE A 195 5.68 0.36 -0.44
C PHE A 195 4.78 1.33 -1.20
N ASN A 196 4.42 2.48 -0.60
CA ASN A 196 3.55 3.46 -1.23
C ASN A 196 3.91 4.91 -0.85
N SER A 197 4.60 5.60 -1.75
CA SER A 197 5.02 7.00 -1.62
C SER A 197 3.87 7.98 -1.43
N ASN A 198 2.63 7.63 -1.77
CA ASN A 198 1.47 8.50 -1.61
C ASN A 198 0.99 8.54 -0.15
N ARG A 199 1.30 7.53 0.66
CA ARG A 199 0.83 7.47 2.05
C ARG A 199 1.49 8.57 2.86
N ARG A 200 0.66 9.44 3.45
CA ARG A 200 1.08 10.57 4.30
C ARG A 200 1.94 11.60 3.57
N PHE A 201 1.82 11.68 2.25
CA PHE A 201 2.57 12.64 1.45
C PHE A 201 2.38 14.08 1.94
N GLU A 202 1.17 14.46 2.35
CA GLU A 202 0.83 15.78 2.88
C GLU A 202 1.60 16.11 4.17
N LYS A 203 1.83 15.10 5.03
CA LYS A 203 2.60 15.25 6.27
C LYS A 203 4.10 15.33 5.97
N GLY A 204 4.59 14.51 5.04
CA GLY A 204 6.01 14.46 4.66
C GLY A 204 6.46 15.71 3.88
N TYR A 205 5.62 16.19 2.97
CA TYR A 205 5.97 17.20 1.97
C TYR A 205 4.87 18.28 1.84
N PRO A 206 4.58 19.04 2.90
CA PRO A 206 3.43 19.95 2.94
C PRO A 206 3.51 21.11 1.93
N ASN A 207 4.70 21.44 1.41
CA ASN A 207 4.83 22.46 0.38
C ASN A 207 4.53 21.90 -1.01
N GLU A 208 4.98 20.68 -1.26
CA GLU A 208 4.78 19.94 -2.50
C GLU A 208 3.34 19.49 -2.63
N ALA A 209 2.72 19.05 -1.52
CA ALA A 209 1.31 18.65 -1.48
C ALA A 209 0.35 19.75 -1.96
N LYS A 210 0.73 21.03 -1.87
CA LYS A 210 -0.05 22.17 -2.41
C LYS A 210 -0.20 22.12 -3.94
N GLN A 211 0.62 21.33 -4.63
CA GLN A 211 0.54 21.15 -6.08
C GLN A 211 -0.50 20.09 -6.48
N LEU A 212 -0.81 19.14 -5.60
CA LEU A 212 -1.72 18.02 -5.90
C LEU A 212 -3.09 18.46 -6.44
N PRO A 213 -3.76 19.51 -5.92
CA PRO A 213 -5.02 19.97 -6.49
C PRO A 213 -4.95 20.40 -7.96
N TYR A 214 -3.77 20.81 -8.45
CA TYR A 214 -3.56 21.16 -9.85
C TYR A 214 -3.22 19.94 -10.72
N PHE A 215 -2.62 18.90 -10.13
CA PHE A 215 -2.28 17.66 -10.84
C PHE A 215 -3.43 16.64 -10.87
N LEU A 216 -4.40 16.78 -9.95
CA LEU A 216 -5.51 15.83 -9.73
C LEU A 216 -6.88 16.51 -9.90
N GLN A 217 -7.09 17.23 -11.01
CA GLN A 217 -8.31 18.03 -11.20
C GLN A 217 -9.54 17.20 -11.63
N GLY A 218 -9.38 15.89 -11.80
CA GLY A 218 -10.48 14.97 -12.08
C GLY A 218 -10.74 14.76 -13.58
N TYR A 219 -11.76 13.95 -13.87
CA TYR A 219 -11.99 13.36 -15.19
C TYR A 219 -12.27 14.36 -16.31
N GLU A 220 -12.86 15.52 -15.99
CA GLU A 220 -13.17 16.55 -16.99
C GLU A 220 -12.04 17.56 -17.20
N ARG A 221 -10.95 17.46 -16.44
CA ARG A 221 -9.83 18.42 -16.47
C ARG A 221 -8.49 17.74 -16.66
N ILE A 222 -8.47 16.75 -17.55
CA ILE A 222 -7.29 15.93 -17.84
C ILE A 222 -6.19 16.76 -18.53
N SER A 223 -6.53 17.57 -19.54
CA SER A 223 -5.55 18.40 -20.24
C SER A 223 -4.94 19.45 -19.30
N GLU A 224 -5.77 20.10 -18.47
CA GLU A 224 -5.28 21.09 -17.51
C GLU A 224 -4.39 20.47 -16.43
N SER A 225 -4.66 19.23 -16.03
CA SER A 225 -3.79 18.50 -15.08
C SER A 225 -2.44 18.16 -15.71
N ALA A 226 -2.43 17.76 -16.99
CA ALA A 226 -1.19 17.53 -17.74
C ALA A 226 -0.39 18.82 -17.91
N GLN A 227 -1.06 19.93 -18.25
CA GLN A 227 -0.43 21.24 -18.37
C GLN A 227 0.21 21.67 -17.05
N ALA A 228 -0.52 21.61 -15.94
CA ALA A 228 -0.01 21.99 -14.63
C ALA A 228 1.21 21.17 -14.21
N LEU A 229 1.19 19.85 -14.45
CA LEU A 229 2.33 18.99 -14.17
C LEU A 229 3.53 19.30 -15.06
N LEU A 230 3.33 19.52 -16.36
CA LEU A 230 4.39 19.91 -17.28
C LEU A 230 5.03 21.25 -16.88
N GLU A 231 4.22 22.25 -16.54
CA GLU A 231 4.70 23.58 -16.11
C GLU A 231 5.47 23.52 -14.80
N TYR A 232 5.01 22.72 -13.84
CA TYR A 232 5.75 22.45 -12.61
C TYR A 232 7.13 21.86 -12.94
N LEU A 233 7.18 20.82 -13.77
CA LEU A 233 8.43 20.16 -14.11
C LEU A 233 9.39 21.09 -14.88
N ASP A 234 8.90 21.88 -15.83
CA ASP A 234 9.73 22.81 -16.62
C ASP A 234 10.32 23.94 -15.76
N LYS A 235 9.61 24.33 -14.69
CA LYS A 235 10.08 25.32 -13.73
C LYS A 235 11.19 24.78 -12.82
N HIS A 236 11.13 23.50 -12.47
CA HIS A 236 11.99 22.90 -11.45
C HIS A 236 13.16 22.08 -12.02
N TYR A 237 13.07 21.63 -13.27
CA TYR A 237 14.03 20.71 -13.87
C TYR A 237 14.38 21.11 -15.31
N PRO A 238 15.62 20.83 -15.77
CA PRO A 238 15.97 20.93 -17.17
C PRO A 238 15.32 19.77 -17.95
N LEU A 239 14.20 20.04 -18.62
CA LEU A 239 13.50 19.03 -19.43
C LEU A 239 14.08 18.94 -20.85
N ASN A 240 13.97 17.76 -21.46
CA ASN A 240 14.25 17.60 -22.89
C ASN A 240 13.30 18.49 -23.71
N ALA A 241 13.87 19.42 -24.50
CA ALA A 241 13.10 20.43 -25.22
C ALA A 241 12.13 19.83 -26.25
N PHE A 242 12.54 18.74 -26.92
CA PHE A 242 11.75 18.14 -27.99
C PHE A 242 10.47 17.48 -27.46
N ILE A 243 10.57 16.62 -26.44
CA ILE A 243 9.38 15.99 -25.87
C ILE A 243 8.46 17.03 -25.21
N LYS A 244 9.03 18.06 -24.57
CA LYS A 244 8.26 19.18 -24.00
C LYS A 244 7.42 19.88 -25.07
N GLU A 245 8.00 20.18 -26.22
CA GLU A 245 7.28 20.78 -27.35
C GLU A 245 6.17 19.85 -27.87
N LYS A 246 6.44 18.55 -27.98
CA LYS A 246 5.43 17.57 -28.41
C LYS A 246 4.27 17.45 -27.44
N ILE A 247 4.51 17.50 -26.13
CA ILE A 247 3.45 17.54 -25.11
C ILE A 247 2.65 18.84 -25.25
N ARG A 248 3.31 20.00 -25.40
CA ARG A 248 2.62 21.29 -25.58
C ARG A 248 1.71 21.33 -26.80
N ASN A 249 2.08 20.66 -27.89
CA ASN A 249 1.25 20.60 -29.10
C ASN A 249 0.01 19.70 -28.95
N LEU A 250 -0.07 18.89 -27.89
CA LEU A 250 -1.21 18.02 -27.58
C LEU A 250 -2.14 18.57 -26.50
N LEU A 251 -1.78 19.69 -25.85
CA LEU A 251 -2.60 20.39 -24.86
C LEU A 251 -3.69 21.22 -25.56
#